data_AF-A0A7K2ZS83-F1
#
_entry.id   AF-A0A7K2ZS83-F1
#
_cell.length_a   1.000
_cell.length_b   1.000
_cell.length_c   1.000
_cell.angle_alpha   90.00
_cell.angle_beta   90.00
_cell.angle_gamma   90.00
#
_symmetry.space_group_name_H-M   'P 1'
#
loop_
_entity.id
_entity.type
_entity.pdbx_description
1 polymer ?
#
loop_
_entity_poly.entity_id
_entity_poly.type
_entity_poly.pdbx_seq_one_letter_code
_entity_poly.pdbx_strand_id
1 'polypeptide(L)' 'APLAEGPVTEERLWRLWVIPSPGAKAVRISRILDDVWSREHTFVYPGRPMADGVLATPCYSAANDLCVRVVPGTA' A
#
# COMPACT_ATOMS: atom_id res chain seq x y z
N ALA A 1 -10.87 11.57 2.96
CA ALA A 1 -11.75 10.39 2.86
C ALA A 1 -11.92 9.82 4.26
N PRO A 2 -13.07 9.20 4.59
CA PRO A 2 -13.22 8.50 5.86
C PRO A 2 -12.16 7.38 5.98
N LEU A 3 -11.76 7.06 7.21
CA LEU A 3 -10.88 5.93 7.47
C LEU A 3 -11.63 4.63 7.17
N ALA A 4 -10.90 3.59 6.76
CA ALA A 4 -11.46 2.25 6.67
C ALA A 4 -11.71 1.73 8.10
N GLU A 5 -12.91 1.19 8.34
CA GLU A 5 -13.34 0.66 9.63
C GLU A 5 -13.78 -0.80 9.50
N GLY A 6 -13.73 -1.55 10.60
CA GLY A 6 -14.14 -2.95 10.67
C GLY A 6 -13.03 -3.95 10.30
N PRO A 7 -13.32 -5.26 10.42
CA PRO A 7 -12.34 -6.31 10.18
C PRO A 7 -11.93 -6.39 8.70
N VAL A 8 -10.68 -6.80 8.46
CA VAL A 8 -10.21 -7.14 7.12
C VAL A 8 -10.69 -8.55 6.79
N THR A 9 -11.68 -8.66 5.90
CA THR A 9 -12.28 -9.95 5.49
C THR A 9 -11.82 -10.42 4.11
N GLU A 10 -11.13 -9.57 3.37
CA GLU A 10 -10.63 -9.82 2.01
C GLU A 10 -9.38 -8.98 1.74
N GLU A 11 -8.70 -9.27 0.64
CA GLU A 11 -7.56 -8.45 0.21
C GLU A 11 -8.00 -7.01 -0.09
N ARG A 12 -7.26 -6.04 0.45
CA ARG A 12 -7.40 -4.63 0.15
C ARG A 12 -6.05 -4.05 -0.25
N LEU A 13 -6.07 -3.18 -1.26
CA LEU A 13 -4.88 -2.49 -1.74
C LEU A 13 -4.98 -0.98 -1.45
N TRP A 14 -4.19 -0.51 -0.50
CA TRP A 14 -4.17 0.90 -0.09
C TRP A 14 -3.04 1.63 -0.80
N ARG A 15 -3.39 2.47 -1.78
CA ARG A 15 -2.42 3.31 -2.51
C ARG A 15 -1.89 4.43 -1.60
N LEU A 16 -0.58 4.62 -1.61
CA LEU A 16 0.08 5.62 -0.77
C LEU A 16 0.34 6.92 -1.53
N TRP A 17 0.01 8.02 -0.85
CA TRP A 17 0.20 9.39 -1.31
C TRP A 17 0.81 10.22 -0.19
N VAL A 18 1.62 11.21 -0.54
CA VAL A 18 2.15 12.19 0.41
C VAL A 18 1.36 13.50 0.30
N ILE A 19 0.96 14.07 1.43
CA ILE A 19 0.41 15.43 1.52
C ILE A 19 1.55 16.30 2.06
N PRO A 20 2.20 17.14 1.24
CA PRO A 20 3.45 17.79 1.61
C PRO A 20 3.28 18.89 2.66
N SER A 21 2.09 19.46 2.77
CA SER A 21 1.71 20.45 3.79
C SER A 21 0.19 20.49 3.98
N PRO A 22 -0.31 21.04 5.10
CA PRO A 22 -1.74 21.22 5.30
C PRO A 22 -2.40 21.99 4.15
N GLY A 23 -3.47 21.43 3.58
CA GLY A 23 -4.19 22.01 2.44
C GLY A 23 -3.55 21.79 1.06
N ALA A 24 -2.34 21.22 0.98
CA ALA A 24 -1.74 20.87 -0.29
C ALA A 24 -2.43 19.66 -0.94
N LYS A 25 -2.34 19.59 -2.28
CA LYS A 25 -2.79 18.41 -3.03
C LYS A 25 -1.89 17.21 -2.73
N ALA A 26 -2.51 16.04 -2.67
CA ALA A 26 -1.78 14.78 -2.53
C ALA A 26 -0.86 14.53 -3.75
N VAL A 27 0.35 14.05 -3.51
CA VAL A 27 1.35 13.69 -4.52
C VAL A 27 1.62 12.20 -4.45
N ARG A 28 1.68 11.55 -5.62
CA ARG A 28 1.92 10.10 -5.74
C ARG A 28 3.37 9.80 -5.37
N ILE A 29 3.58 8.99 -4.32
CA ILE A 29 4.92 8.66 -3.82
C ILE A 29 5.74 7.88 -4.85
N SER A 30 5.10 6.99 -5.62
CA SER A 30 5.81 6.12 -6.56
C SER A 30 6.46 6.85 -7.75
N ARG A 31 6.27 8.17 -7.90
CA ARG A 31 7.00 8.97 -8.90
C ARG A 31 8.51 8.96 -8.72
N ILE A 32 9.00 8.67 -7.50
CA ILE A 32 10.43 8.64 -7.20
C ILE A 32 11.20 7.57 -7.99
N LEU A 33 10.51 6.56 -8.54
CA LEU A 33 11.10 5.45 -9.31
C LEU A 33 10.47 5.32 -10.70
N ASP A 34 10.11 6.44 -11.34
CA ASP A 34 9.45 6.41 -12.66
C ASP A 34 10.29 5.84 -13.80
N ASP A 35 11.60 5.74 -13.59
CA ASP A 35 12.58 5.07 -14.45
C ASP A 35 12.57 3.54 -14.34
N VAL A 36 11.98 2.97 -13.28
CA VAL A 36 11.90 1.51 -13.10
C VAL A 36 10.57 0.97 -13.60
N TRP A 37 10.62 0.06 -14.56
CA TRP A 37 9.47 -0.68 -15.07
C TRP A 37 9.14 -1.92 -14.23
N SER A 38 7.87 -2.34 -14.20
CA SER A 38 7.37 -3.55 -13.51
C SER A 38 7.88 -3.69 -12.07
N ARG A 39 7.56 -2.68 -11.25
CA ARG A 39 8.09 -2.53 -9.89
C ARG A 39 7.57 -3.63 -8.94
N GLU A 40 6.44 -4.23 -9.26
CA GLU A 40 5.85 -5.35 -8.53
C GLU A 40 6.73 -6.61 -8.53
N HIS A 41 7.58 -6.77 -9.54
CA HIS A 41 8.56 -7.86 -9.61
C HIS A 41 9.96 -7.43 -9.15
N THR A 42 10.26 -6.13 -9.22
CA THR A 42 11.59 -5.59 -8.87
C THR A 42 11.74 -5.37 -7.37
N PHE A 43 10.68 -4.88 -6.70
CA PHE A 43 10.72 -4.53 -5.28
C PHE A 43 9.76 -5.41 -4.48
N VAL A 44 10.31 -6.44 -3.85
CA VAL A 44 9.57 -7.34 -2.96
C VAL A 44 9.92 -7.01 -1.52
N TYR A 45 8.90 -6.71 -0.72
CA TYR A 45 9.06 -6.37 0.68
C TYR A 45 8.48 -7.48 1.57
N PRO A 46 9.07 -7.72 2.76
CA PRO A 46 8.50 -8.66 3.71
C PRO A 46 7.16 -8.14 4.24
N GLY A 47 6.18 -9.04 4.36
CA GLY A 47 4.94 -8.76 5.07
C GLY A 47 5.18 -8.58 6.58
N ARG A 48 4.33 -7.76 7.21
CA ARG A 48 4.33 -7.51 8.65
C ARG A 48 2.99 -7.93 9.25
N PRO A 49 2.97 -8.88 10.21
CA PRO A 49 1.76 -9.22 10.93
C PRO A 49 1.35 -8.03 11.80
N MET A 50 0.06 -7.72 11.80
CA MET A 50 -0.59 -6.68 12.58
C MET A 50 -1.54 -7.32 13.60
N ALA A 51 -2.25 -6.50 14.38
CA ALA A 51 -3.33 -6.97 15.23
C ALA A 51 -4.45 -7.67 14.41
N ASP A 52 -5.33 -8.38 15.11
CA ASP A 52 -6.51 -9.06 14.54
C ASP A 52 -6.19 -10.04 13.41
N GLY A 53 -4.99 -10.63 13.47
CA GLY A 53 -4.53 -11.62 12.50
C GLY A 53 -4.34 -11.04 11.11
N VAL A 54 -4.13 -9.74 10.92
CA VAL A 54 -3.97 -9.12 9.59
C VAL A 54 -2.51 -9.16 9.14
N LEU A 55 -2.25 -9.42 7.85
CA LEU A 55 -0.92 -9.26 7.26
C LEU A 55 -0.88 -8.03 6.35
N ALA A 56 -0.01 -7.07 6.68
CA ALA A 56 0.21 -5.85 5.89
C ALA A 56 1.56 -5.93 5.16
N THR A 57 1.55 -5.79 3.83
CA THR A 57 2.74 -5.95 2.99
C THR A 57 2.89 -4.75 2.06
N PRO A 58 3.99 -3.96 2.16
CA PRO A 58 4.32 -2.97 1.16
C PRO A 58 4.49 -3.66 -0.20
N CYS A 59 3.94 -3.06 -1.26
CA CYS A 59 4.02 -3.62 -2.60
C CYS A 59 3.81 -2.55 -3.67
N TYR A 60 4.13 -2.88 -4.92
CA TYR A 60 3.69 -2.12 -6.08
C TYR A 60 2.47 -2.78 -6.73
N SER A 61 1.51 -1.96 -7.16
CA SER A 61 0.40 -2.43 -8.00
C SER A 61 0.87 -2.70 -9.43
N ALA A 62 0.04 -3.38 -10.23
CA ALA A 62 0.29 -3.54 -11.67
C ALA A 62 0.38 -2.19 -12.44
N ALA A 63 -0.14 -1.11 -11.86
CA ALA A 63 -0.02 0.25 -12.40
C ALA A 63 1.20 1.02 -11.82
N ASN A 64 2.13 0.31 -11.17
CA ASN A 64 3.30 0.85 -10.47
C ASN A 64 2.96 1.86 -9.35
N ASP A 65 1.77 1.77 -8.73
CA ASP A 65 1.47 2.55 -7.52
C ASP A 65 2.15 1.89 -6.33
N LEU A 66 2.79 2.69 -5.46
CA LEU A 66 3.23 2.19 -4.16
C LEU A 66 2.00 2.02 -3.27
N CYS A 67 1.84 0.82 -2.71
CA CYS A 67 0.68 0.42 -1.94
C CYS A 67 1.08 -0.31 -0.66
N VAL A 68 0.12 -0.44 0.25
CA VAL A 68 0.10 -1.49 1.27
C VAL A 68 -1.01 -2.46 0.89
N ARG A 69 -0.64 -3.72 0.64
CA ARG A 69 -1.59 -4.82 0.52
C ARG A 69 -1.91 -5.34 1.91
N VAL A 70 -3.18 -5.40 2.24
CA VAL A 70 -3.70 -5.85 3.52
C VAL A 70 -4.57 -7.06 3.27
N VAL A 71 -4.26 -8.19 3.89
CA VAL A 71 -5.04 -9.43 3.76
C VAL A 71 -5.41 -9.95 5.14
N PRO A 72 -6.53 -10.69 5.27
CA PRO A 72 -6.73 -11.53 6.44
C PRO A 72 -5.55 -12.50 6.52
N GLY A 73 -4.87 -12.54 7.65
CA GLY A 73 -3.84 -13.54 7.89
C GLY A 73 -4.49 -14.90 8.04
N THR A 74 -3.78 -15.92 7.58
CA THR A 74 -4.08 -17.29 7.94
C THR A 74 -3.89 -17.44 9.44
N ALA A 75 -4.97 -17.77 10.16
CA ALA A 75 -4.92 -18.16 11.57
C ALA A 75 -3.95 -19.33 11.78
#